data_AF-A0A7S0L9M5-F1
#
_entry.id   AF-A0A7S0L9M5-F1
#
_cell.length_a   1.000
_cell.length_b   1.000
_cell.length_c   1.000
_cell.angle_alpha   90.00
_cell.angle_beta   90.00
_cell.angle_gamma   90.00
#
_symmetry.space_group_name_H-M   'P 1'
#
loop_
_entity.id
_entity.type
_entity.pdbx_description
1 polymer ?
#
loop_
_entity_poly.entity_id
_entity_poly.type
_entity_poly.pdbx_seq_one_letter_code
_entity_poly.pdbx_strand_id
1 'polypeptide(L)'
;SLARDRSRYGCRASSPIAATDSKPLANLSSDARRKKSKNLLARLFGKKDEPAGPLSSGLDEALKSAPIPFRLAGSLLKPLVSALDDAMADAQEDQAALLRQARSAMRMDPGLTAALGSDIEVGGVFSQSSSSVSMDGRGQRQLQLQFQVQAQDRGSTTALAQGASDSDGMRLTRLVVQTGGGQIEVSLVGAVSSADRDQTSDSIVDVEVEVL
;
A
#
# COMPACT_ATOMS: atom_id res chain seq x y z
N SER A 1 44.81 8.12 41.94
CA SER A 1 44.79 6.66 42.07
C SER A 1 43.56 6.15 41.31
N LEU A 2 43.53 5.99 39.98
CA LEU A 2 44.25 5.10 39.06
C LEU A 2 43.93 3.60 39.23
N ALA A 3 42.80 3.15 38.66
CA ALA A 3 42.53 1.79 38.20
C ALA A 3 41.30 1.88 37.26
N ARG A 4 41.40 1.97 35.93
CA ARG A 4 41.79 0.97 34.93
C ARG A 4 41.17 -0.40 35.18
N ASP A 5 39.96 -0.60 34.67
CA ASP A 5 39.47 -1.93 34.29
C ASP A 5 39.16 -1.93 32.78
N ARG A 6 39.87 -2.81 32.07
CA ARG A 6 39.85 -3.03 30.62
C ARG A 6 39.61 -4.53 30.44
N SER A 7 38.42 -4.93 30.06
CA SER A 7 38.09 -6.28 29.57
C SER A 7 36.63 -6.24 29.15
N ARG A 8 36.17 -6.62 27.95
CA ARG A 8 36.62 -7.69 27.06
C ARG A 8 36.19 -7.34 25.64
N TYR A 9 37.13 -7.43 24.71
CA TYR A 9 36.84 -7.51 23.28
C TYR A 9 36.29 -8.91 23.00
N GLY A 10 35.00 -9.00 22.70
CA GLY A 10 34.39 -10.20 22.15
C GLY A 10 34.54 -10.21 20.63
N CYS A 11 35.59 -10.83 20.13
CA CYS A 11 35.71 -11.23 18.73
C CYS A 11 34.62 -12.28 18.45
N ARG A 12 33.55 -11.91 17.72
CA ARG A 12 32.56 -12.87 17.25
C ARG A 12 32.79 -13.14 15.77
N ALA A 13 32.95 -14.42 15.49
CA ALA A 13 33.39 -15.01 14.25
C ALA A 13 32.55 -14.61 13.03
N SER A 14 33.26 -14.26 11.96
CA SER A 14 32.79 -14.19 10.59
C SER A 14 32.28 -15.54 10.11
N SER A 15 31.03 -15.60 9.66
CA SER A 15 30.48 -16.77 8.95
C SER A 15 30.65 -16.58 7.44
N PRO A 16 31.01 -17.63 6.68
CA PRO A 16 31.24 -17.56 5.24
C PRO A 16 29.92 -17.48 4.44
N ILE A 17 29.94 -16.62 3.42
CA ILE A 17 28.88 -16.37 2.46
C ILE A 17 28.80 -17.58 1.51
N ALA A 18 27.71 -18.34 1.59
CA ALA A 18 27.43 -19.44 0.68
C ALA A 18 26.97 -18.88 -0.68
N ALA A 19 27.85 -18.98 -1.67
CA ALA A 19 27.54 -18.76 -3.07
C ALA A 19 26.60 -19.86 -3.57
N THR A 20 25.41 -19.47 -4.03
CA THR A 20 24.51 -20.36 -4.77
C THR A 20 24.22 -19.77 -6.15
N ASP A 21 24.96 -20.31 -7.10
CA ASP A 21 24.46 -20.92 -8.33
C ASP A 21 23.53 -20.09 -9.23
N SER A 22 24.17 -19.34 -10.11
CA SER A 22 23.62 -18.72 -11.31
C SER A 22 23.20 -19.79 -12.34
N LYS A 23 21.89 -19.98 -12.54
CA LYS A 23 21.36 -20.72 -13.70
C LYS A 23 21.25 -19.80 -14.93
N PRO A 24 21.76 -20.22 -16.10
CA PRO A 24 21.76 -19.41 -17.30
C PRO A 24 20.40 -19.34 -17.99
N LEU A 25 20.12 -18.15 -18.53
CA LEU A 25 19.08 -17.82 -19.49
C LEU A 25 19.19 -18.69 -20.74
N ALA A 26 18.18 -19.53 -20.99
CA ALA A 26 17.93 -20.11 -22.29
C ALA A 26 16.43 -20.40 -22.41
N ASN A 27 15.74 -19.64 -23.28
CA ASN A 27 14.68 -20.14 -24.17
C ASN A 27 14.13 -18.97 -25.02
N LEU A 28 14.95 -18.58 -25.99
CA LEU A 28 14.50 -18.03 -27.26
C LEU A 28 14.21 -19.22 -28.18
N SER A 29 12.94 -19.58 -28.37
CA SER A 29 12.53 -20.28 -29.58
C SER A 29 11.28 -19.62 -30.16
N SER A 30 11.54 -18.84 -31.19
CA SER A 30 10.63 -18.50 -32.26
C SER A 30 9.98 -19.74 -32.85
N ASP A 31 8.65 -19.79 -32.90
CA ASP A 31 7.97 -20.46 -34.01
C ASP A 31 6.51 -20.03 -34.19
N ALA A 32 6.09 -20.10 -35.46
CA ALA A 32 4.71 -20.10 -35.96
C ALA A 32 3.93 -18.76 -36.10
N ARG A 33 4.24 -18.06 -37.20
CA ARG A 33 3.22 -17.40 -38.04
C ARG A 33 2.12 -18.40 -38.40
N ARG A 34 0.85 -18.12 -38.10
CA ARG A 34 -0.29 -18.58 -38.92
C ARG A 34 -1.47 -17.59 -38.92
N LYS A 35 -1.68 -17.05 -40.12
CA LYS A 35 -2.90 -16.47 -40.71
C LYS A 35 -4.20 -16.66 -39.90
N LYS A 36 -4.88 -15.55 -39.60
CA LYS A 36 -6.29 -15.31 -39.97
C LYS A 36 -6.68 -13.86 -39.66
N SER A 37 -6.58 -13.03 -40.70
CA SER A 37 -7.50 -11.90 -40.86
C SER A 37 -8.91 -12.46 -40.94
N LYS A 38 -9.73 -12.05 -39.98
CA LYS A 38 -11.18 -11.81 -40.05
C LYS A 38 -11.68 -11.75 -38.62
N ASN A 39 -11.77 -10.51 -38.13
CA ASN A 39 -12.87 -9.97 -37.33
C ASN A 39 -12.32 -8.94 -36.33
N LEU A 40 -11.88 -7.79 -36.84
CA LEU A 40 -11.62 -6.60 -36.01
C LEU A 40 -12.90 -6.15 -35.26
N LEU A 41 -14.08 -6.40 -35.83
CA LEU A 41 -15.38 -6.21 -35.17
C LEU A 41 -15.64 -7.21 -34.02
N ALA A 42 -15.09 -8.44 -34.08
CA ALA A 42 -15.20 -9.40 -32.97
C ALA A 42 -14.19 -9.12 -31.84
N ARG A 43 -13.23 -8.21 -32.04
CA ARG A 43 -12.41 -7.66 -30.94
C ARG A 43 -13.06 -6.47 -30.24
N LEU A 44 -13.96 -5.75 -30.91
CA LEU A 44 -14.73 -4.66 -30.32
C LEU A 44 -16.03 -5.15 -29.64
N PHE A 45 -16.64 -6.22 -30.15
CA PHE A 45 -17.91 -6.79 -29.65
C PHE A 45 -17.81 -8.27 -29.24
N GLY A 46 -16.60 -8.81 -29.17
CA GLY A 46 -16.37 -10.13 -28.60
C GLY A 46 -16.68 -10.05 -27.11
N LYS A 47 -17.85 -10.56 -26.74
CA LYS A 47 -18.28 -10.79 -25.36
C LYS A 47 -17.13 -11.41 -24.58
N LYS A 48 -16.48 -10.58 -23.78
CA LYS A 48 -15.77 -11.03 -22.59
C LYS A 48 -16.86 -11.39 -21.59
N ASP A 49 -17.22 -12.67 -21.58
CA ASP A 49 -17.81 -13.31 -20.41
C ASP A 49 -16.68 -13.45 -19.37
N GLU A 50 -16.12 -12.33 -18.91
CA GLU A 50 -15.41 -12.33 -17.63
C GLU A 50 -16.49 -12.29 -16.55
N PRO A 51 -16.34 -13.06 -15.46
CA PRO A 51 -17.31 -13.11 -14.39
C PRO A 51 -17.41 -11.71 -13.79
N ALA A 52 -18.39 -10.96 -14.29
CA ALA A 52 -18.72 -9.65 -13.82
C ALA A 52 -18.91 -9.78 -12.31
N GLY A 53 -18.12 -9.03 -11.53
CA GLY A 53 -18.03 -9.21 -10.08
C GLY A 53 -19.41 -9.18 -9.41
N PRO A 54 -19.55 -9.69 -8.18
CA PRO A 54 -20.84 -9.89 -7.51
C PRO A 54 -21.75 -8.64 -7.41
N LEU A 55 -21.22 -7.44 -7.67
CA LEU A 55 -21.97 -6.19 -7.75
C LEU A 55 -22.64 -5.96 -9.12
N SER A 56 -22.00 -6.37 -10.20
CA SER A 56 -22.47 -6.18 -11.58
C SER A 56 -23.67 -7.07 -11.93
N SER A 57 -23.75 -8.27 -11.34
CA SER A 57 -24.89 -9.19 -11.48
C SER A 57 -26.15 -8.60 -10.84
N GLY A 58 -26.03 -7.95 -9.68
CA GLY A 58 -27.14 -7.23 -9.04
C GLY A 58 -27.61 -6.03 -9.86
N LEU A 59 -26.69 -5.31 -10.50
CA LEU A 59 -27.00 -4.15 -11.35
C LEU A 59 -27.71 -4.57 -12.65
N ASP A 60 -27.29 -5.68 -13.27
CA ASP A 60 -27.97 -6.19 -14.47
C ASP A 60 -29.39 -6.70 -14.17
N GLU A 61 -29.63 -7.28 -12.99
CA GLU A 61 -30.97 -7.70 -12.55
C GLU A 61 -31.90 -6.50 -12.30
N ALA A 62 -31.37 -5.43 -11.69
CA ALA A 62 -32.08 -4.17 -11.48
C ALA A 62 -32.34 -3.42 -12.80
N LEU A 63 -31.39 -3.43 -13.75
CA LEU A 63 -31.56 -2.81 -15.06
C LEU A 63 -32.49 -3.61 -15.97
N LYS A 64 -32.61 -4.93 -15.78
CA LYS A 64 -33.50 -5.77 -16.57
C LYS A 64 -34.98 -5.50 -16.30
N SER A 65 -35.30 -5.02 -15.10
CA SER A 65 -36.67 -4.62 -14.69
C SER A 65 -36.96 -3.13 -14.92
N ALA A 66 -35.97 -2.33 -15.32
CA ALA A 66 -36.13 -0.90 -15.54
C ALA A 66 -36.78 -0.56 -16.90
N PRO A 67 -37.54 0.54 -17.01
CA PRO A 67 -38.12 1.01 -18.27
C PRO A 67 -37.05 1.21 -19.35
N ILE A 68 -37.40 0.94 -20.63
CA ILE A 68 -36.50 1.01 -21.80
C ILE A 68 -35.54 2.23 -21.82
N PRO A 69 -35.96 3.48 -21.52
CA PRO A 69 -35.03 4.61 -21.52
C PRO A 69 -33.93 4.51 -20.44
N PHE A 70 -34.21 3.92 -19.28
CA PHE A 70 -33.20 3.69 -18.23
C PHE A 70 -32.21 2.59 -18.60
N ARG A 71 -32.63 1.58 -19.37
CA ARG A 71 -31.74 0.52 -19.86
C ARG A 71 -30.68 1.06 -20.82
N LEU A 72 -31.07 2.00 -21.69
CA LEU A 72 -30.15 2.67 -22.61
C LEU A 72 -29.15 3.56 -21.84
N ALA A 73 -29.61 4.35 -20.87
CA ALA A 73 -28.72 5.17 -20.03
C ALA A 73 -27.74 4.31 -19.20
N GLY A 74 -28.23 3.21 -18.61
CA GLY A 74 -27.39 2.28 -17.85
C GLY A 74 -26.29 1.64 -18.69
N SER A 75 -26.55 1.38 -19.98
CA SER A 75 -25.54 0.83 -20.89
C SER A 75 -24.36 1.78 -21.16
N LEU A 76 -24.57 3.09 -21.03
CA LEU A 76 -23.52 4.11 -21.19
C LEU A 76 -22.70 4.31 -19.91
N LEU A 77 -23.27 4.03 -18.74
CA LEU A 77 -22.59 4.14 -17.44
C LEU A 77 -21.75 2.90 -17.10
N LYS A 78 -22.08 1.74 -17.69
CA LYS A 78 -21.39 0.47 -17.47
C LYS A 78 -19.85 0.54 -17.59
N PRO A 79 -19.25 1.17 -18.62
CA PRO A 79 -17.79 1.32 -18.69
C PRO A 79 -17.21 2.21 -17.57
N LEU A 80 -17.97 3.20 -17.10
CA LEU A 80 -17.55 4.07 -16.00
C LEU A 80 -17.55 3.31 -14.66
N VAL A 81 -18.57 2.48 -14.44
CA VAL A 81 -18.69 1.64 -13.24
C VAL A 81 -17.59 0.57 -13.23
N SER A 82 -17.30 -0.06 -14.38
CA SER A 82 -16.21 -1.04 -14.46
C SER A 82 -14.87 -0.42 -14.11
N ALA A 83 -14.56 0.78 -14.64
CA ALA A 83 -13.32 1.47 -14.32
C ALA A 83 -13.25 1.89 -12.84
N LEU A 84 -14.40 2.20 -12.22
CA LEU A 84 -14.51 2.50 -10.81
C LEU A 84 -14.31 1.24 -9.94
N ASP A 85 -14.89 0.11 -10.33
CA ASP A 85 -14.75 -1.16 -9.63
C ASP A 85 -13.29 -1.62 -9.60
N ASP A 86 -12.60 -1.55 -10.75
CA ASP A 86 -11.17 -1.87 -10.83
C ASP A 86 -10.33 -0.96 -9.92
N ALA A 87 -10.61 0.36 -9.93
CA ALA A 87 -9.92 1.31 -9.06
C ALA A 87 -10.21 1.09 -7.56
N MET A 88 -11.42 0.65 -7.22
CA MET A 88 -11.79 0.30 -5.85
C MET A 88 -11.13 -1.00 -5.39
N ALA A 89 -11.04 -2.00 -6.26
CA ALA A 89 -10.36 -3.26 -5.97
C ALA A 89 -8.88 -3.02 -5.67
N ASP A 90 -8.19 -2.24 -6.51
CA ASP A 90 -6.79 -1.84 -6.30
C ASP A 90 -6.61 -1.13 -4.95
N ALA A 91 -7.51 -0.19 -4.63
CA ALA A 91 -7.43 0.57 -3.37
C ALA A 91 -7.61 -0.32 -2.13
N GLN A 92 -8.48 -1.33 -2.20
CA GLN A 92 -8.67 -2.30 -1.12
C GLN A 92 -7.45 -3.21 -0.95
N GLU A 93 -6.84 -3.63 -2.04
CA GLU A 93 -5.60 -4.42 -2.01
C GLU A 93 -4.45 -3.61 -1.40
N ASP A 94 -4.27 -2.36 -1.83
CA ASP A 94 -3.28 -1.42 -1.28
C ASP A 94 -3.46 -1.22 0.23
N GLN A 95 -4.71 -1.04 0.67
CA GLN A 95 -5.05 -0.92 2.10
C GLN A 95 -4.69 -2.19 2.88
N ALA A 96 -5.05 -3.36 2.36
CA ALA A 96 -4.77 -4.64 3.01
C ALA A 96 -3.26 -4.92 3.07
N ALA A 97 -2.52 -4.58 2.01
CA ALA A 97 -1.07 -4.68 1.96
C ALA A 97 -0.42 -3.76 3.01
N LEU A 98 -0.85 -2.50 3.08
CA LEU A 98 -0.32 -1.52 4.04
C LEU A 98 -0.58 -1.94 5.49
N LEU A 99 -1.78 -2.44 5.81
CA LEU A 99 -2.09 -2.97 7.14
C LEU A 99 -1.26 -4.20 7.51
N ARG A 100 -1.01 -5.10 6.54
CA ARG A 100 -0.17 -6.28 6.75
C ARG A 100 1.27 -5.87 7.06
N GLN A 101 1.81 -4.90 6.34
CA GLN A 101 3.14 -4.34 6.59
C GLN A 101 3.20 -3.64 7.96
N ALA A 102 2.19 -2.83 8.30
CA ALA A 102 2.12 -2.16 9.60
C ALA A 102 2.07 -3.17 10.75
N ARG A 103 1.26 -4.23 10.64
CA ARG A 103 1.21 -5.34 11.61
C ARG A 103 2.58 -5.99 11.80
N SER A 104 3.28 -6.28 10.70
CA SER A 104 4.62 -6.86 10.76
C SER A 104 5.62 -5.92 11.42
N ALA A 105 5.60 -4.63 11.06
CA ALA A 105 6.50 -3.61 11.62
C ALA A 105 6.29 -3.42 13.12
N MET A 106 5.03 -3.35 13.59
CA MET A 106 4.71 -3.21 15.02
C MET A 106 5.23 -4.40 15.85
N ARG A 107 5.14 -5.62 15.32
CA ARG A 107 5.64 -6.82 16.00
C ARG A 107 7.16 -6.89 16.09
N MET A 108 7.85 -6.23 15.16
CA MET A 108 9.32 -6.22 15.12
C MET A 108 9.93 -5.10 15.97
N ASP A 109 9.12 -4.12 16.40
CA ASP A 109 9.61 -2.95 17.12
C ASP A 109 9.69 -3.19 18.64
N PRO A 110 10.90 -3.20 19.22
CA PRO A 110 11.06 -3.45 20.65
C PRO A 110 10.59 -2.26 21.51
N GLY A 111 10.58 -1.04 20.98
CA GLY A 111 10.11 0.15 21.70
C GLY A 111 8.60 0.11 21.90
N LEU A 112 7.87 -0.28 20.85
CA LEU A 112 6.43 -0.49 20.89
C LEU A 112 6.09 -1.67 21.81
N THR A 113 6.83 -2.76 21.73
CA THR A 113 6.66 -3.92 22.62
C THR A 113 6.89 -3.55 24.09
N ALA A 114 7.88 -2.71 24.39
CA ALA A 114 8.12 -2.21 25.75
C ALA A 114 7.02 -1.27 26.25
N ALA A 115 6.39 -0.51 25.35
CA ALA A 115 5.34 0.46 25.70
C ALA A 115 3.94 -0.18 25.85
N LEU A 116 3.60 -1.11 24.95
CA LEU A 116 2.25 -1.70 24.82
C LEU A 116 2.15 -3.16 25.30
N GLY A 117 3.26 -3.89 25.39
CA GLY A 117 3.29 -5.32 25.72
C GLY A 117 3.55 -6.22 24.52
N SER A 118 3.61 -7.53 24.73
CA SER A 118 3.85 -8.55 23.70
C SER A 118 2.66 -8.80 22.79
N ASP A 119 1.45 -8.58 23.28
CA ASP A 119 0.20 -8.95 22.62
C ASP A 119 -0.49 -7.72 22.05
N ILE A 120 -0.09 -7.38 20.83
CA ILE A 120 -0.61 -6.26 20.05
C ILE A 120 -1.53 -6.81 18.95
N GLU A 121 -2.82 -6.50 19.05
CA GLU A 121 -3.82 -6.80 18.02
C GLU A 121 -4.19 -5.55 17.24
N VAL A 122 -4.30 -5.68 15.92
CA VAL A 122 -4.65 -4.57 15.05
C VAL A 122 -6.10 -4.71 14.61
N GLY A 123 -6.93 -3.77 15.10
CA GLY A 123 -8.35 -3.67 14.81
C GLY A 123 -8.67 -3.05 13.45
N GLY A 124 -9.90 -2.55 13.33
CA GLY A 124 -10.41 -1.96 12.09
C GLY A 124 -9.79 -0.61 11.75
N VAL A 125 -9.72 -0.31 10.45
CA VAL A 125 -9.47 1.04 9.93
C VAL A 125 -10.75 1.85 10.08
N PHE A 126 -10.65 3.03 10.70
CA PHE A 126 -11.80 3.93 10.86
C PHE A 126 -11.65 5.23 10.05
N SER A 127 -10.44 5.56 9.60
CA SER A 127 -10.20 6.69 8.71
C SER A 127 -9.10 6.37 7.70
N GLN A 128 -9.33 6.78 6.47
CA GLN A 128 -8.43 6.60 5.34
C GLN A 128 -8.42 7.88 4.52
N SER A 129 -7.24 8.38 4.20
CA SER A 129 -7.04 9.45 3.22
C SER A 129 -6.07 8.98 2.14
N SER A 130 -6.39 9.29 0.89
CA SER A 130 -5.56 8.98 -0.26
C SER A 130 -5.30 10.26 -1.02
N SER A 131 -4.03 10.56 -1.29
CA SER A 131 -3.61 11.63 -2.18
C SER A 131 -2.84 11.03 -3.34
N SER A 132 -3.05 11.52 -4.55
CA SER A 132 -2.31 11.10 -5.73
C SER A 132 -1.60 12.32 -6.30
N VAL A 133 -0.27 12.29 -6.36
CA VAL A 133 0.55 13.32 -6.99
C VAL A 133 1.11 12.73 -8.27
N SER A 134 0.83 13.38 -9.40
CA SER A 134 1.43 13.00 -10.69
C SER A 134 2.58 13.94 -10.99
N MET A 135 3.82 13.44 -10.91
CA MET A 135 5.01 14.16 -11.36
C MET A 135 5.59 13.43 -12.56
N ASP A 136 5.84 14.14 -13.66
CA ASP A 136 6.41 13.60 -14.90
C ASP A 136 5.66 12.39 -15.48
N GLY A 137 4.32 12.39 -15.36
CA GLY A 137 3.47 11.29 -15.83
C GLY A 137 3.56 10.01 -14.99
N ARG A 138 4.32 10.02 -13.89
CA ARG A 138 4.33 8.94 -12.89
C ARG A 138 3.39 9.34 -11.75
N GLY A 139 2.30 8.59 -11.62
CA GLY A 139 1.37 8.75 -10.52
C GLY A 139 1.94 8.11 -9.27
N GLN A 140 2.34 8.93 -8.28
CA GLN A 140 2.66 8.47 -6.94
C GLN A 140 1.42 8.65 -6.07
N ARG A 141 0.86 7.55 -5.57
CA ARG A 141 -0.25 7.53 -4.61
C ARG A 141 0.33 7.47 -3.21
N GLN A 142 -0.15 8.33 -2.33
CA GLN A 142 0.14 8.30 -0.92
C GLN A 142 -1.14 7.94 -0.18
N LEU A 143 -1.07 6.89 0.63
CA LEU A 143 -2.18 6.35 1.39
C LEU A 143 -1.90 6.54 2.87
N GLN A 144 -2.84 7.12 3.59
CA GLN A 144 -2.76 7.30 5.04
C GLN A 144 -3.94 6.58 5.69
N LEU A 145 -3.65 5.66 6.59
CA LEU A 145 -4.61 4.83 7.30
C LEU A 145 -4.53 5.11 8.80
N GLN A 146 -5.68 5.32 9.41
CA GLN A 146 -5.85 5.36 10.86
C GLN A 146 -6.66 4.14 11.29
N PHE A 147 -6.07 3.36 12.19
CA PHE A 147 -6.67 2.13 12.69
C PHE A 147 -6.50 2.00 14.20
N GLN A 148 -7.34 1.17 14.80
CA GLN A 148 -7.29 0.88 16.21
C GLN A 148 -6.26 -0.22 16.49
N VAL A 149 -5.53 -0.07 17.57
CA VAL A 149 -4.59 -1.08 18.08
C VAL A 149 -5.04 -1.43 19.50
N GLN A 150 -5.26 -2.71 19.76
CA GLN A 150 -5.60 -3.21 21.08
C GLN A 150 -4.37 -3.85 21.69
N ALA A 151 -3.99 -3.34 22.86
CA ALA A 151 -2.96 -3.91 23.69
C ALA A 151 -3.62 -4.51 24.92
N GLN A 152 -3.30 -5.76 25.25
CA GLN A 152 -3.94 -6.48 26.34
C GLN A 152 -3.83 -5.74 27.68
N ASP A 153 -2.69 -5.11 27.95
CA ASP A 153 -2.40 -4.46 29.24
C ASP A 153 -2.71 -2.95 29.27
N ARG A 154 -2.81 -2.30 28.11
CA ARG A 154 -2.90 -0.83 27.98
C ARG A 154 -4.20 -0.34 27.34
N GLY A 155 -5.08 -1.25 26.92
CA GLY A 155 -6.35 -0.93 26.28
C GLY A 155 -6.22 -0.61 24.80
N SER A 156 -7.18 0.16 24.26
CA SER A 156 -7.20 0.54 22.85
C SER A 156 -6.46 1.86 22.62
N THR A 157 -5.57 1.86 21.63
CA THR A 157 -4.85 3.02 21.11
C THR A 157 -5.14 3.20 19.63
N THR A 158 -4.70 4.32 19.06
CA THR A 158 -4.80 4.59 17.62
C THR A 158 -3.41 4.58 16.99
N ALA A 159 -3.33 4.07 15.78
CA ALA A 159 -2.11 4.11 14.98
C ALA A 159 -2.38 4.73 13.61
N LEU A 160 -1.36 5.39 13.11
CA LEU A 160 -1.30 6.06 11.83
C LEU A 160 -0.25 5.37 10.96
N ALA A 161 -0.68 4.68 9.91
CA ALA A 161 0.21 4.21 8.86
C ALA A 161 0.15 5.15 7.66
N GLN A 162 1.30 5.52 7.13
CA GLN A 162 1.41 6.20 5.84
C GLN A 162 2.19 5.29 4.91
N GLY A 163 1.65 5.07 3.72
CA GLY A 163 2.26 4.33 2.64
C GLY A 163 2.37 5.20 1.39
N ALA A 164 3.32 4.86 0.54
CA ALA A 164 3.45 5.41 -0.79
C ALA A 164 3.52 4.27 -1.81
N SER A 165 2.86 4.43 -2.95
CA SER A 165 2.98 3.51 -4.07
C SER A 165 4.35 3.66 -4.71
N ASP A 166 5.06 2.55 -4.86
CA ASP A 166 6.27 2.42 -5.65
C ASP A 166 6.01 1.47 -6.84
N SER A 167 7.01 1.29 -7.70
CA SER A 167 7.01 0.36 -8.83
C SER A 167 6.68 -1.10 -8.46
N ASP A 168 6.89 -1.48 -7.21
CA ASP A 168 6.64 -2.83 -6.66
C ASP A 168 5.35 -2.89 -5.80
N GLY A 169 4.57 -1.81 -5.77
CA GLY A 169 3.31 -1.71 -5.02
C GLY A 169 3.35 -0.75 -3.83
N MET A 170 2.35 -0.86 -2.93
CA MET A 170 2.22 0.00 -1.76
C MET A 170 3.27 -0.34 -0.70
N ARG A 171 4.08 0.65 -0.30
CA ARG A 171 5.11 0.50 0.71
C ARG A 171 4.84 1.40 1.90
N LEU A 172 4.91 0.84 3.11
CA LEU A 172 4.85 1.58 4.36
C LEU A 172 6.06 2.51 4.49
N THR A 173 5.81 3.82 4.56
CA THR A 173 6.84 4.87 4.70
C THR A 173 6.91 5.42 6.11
N ARG A 174 5.78 5.46 6.82
CA ARG A 174 5.71 5.94 8.21
C ARG A 174 4.70 5.16 9.01
N LEU A 175 5.02 4.88 10.27
CA LEU A 175 4.10 4.27 11.21
C LEU A 175 4.25 4.91 12.58
N VAL A 176 3.17 5.53 13.05
CA VAL A 176 3.14 6.24 14.34
C VAL A 176 2.02 5.67 15.19
N VAL A 177 2.31 5.30 16.43
CA VAL A 177 1.32 4.80 17.39
C VAL A 177 1.10 5.85 18.48
N GLN A 178 -0.14 6.26 18.67
CA GLN A 178 -0.52 7.22 19.71
C GLN A 178 -0.79 6.47 21.01
N THR A 179 0.03 6.71 22.02
CA THR A 179 -0.16 6.18 23.37
C THR A 179 -0.59 7.31 24.30
N GLY A 180 -1.14 6.98 25.47
CA GLY A 180 -1.49 7.99 26.48
C GLY A 180 -0.29 8.82 26.97
N GLY A 181 0.94 8.37 26.74
CA GLY A 181 2.17 9.06 27.10
C GLY A 181 2.84 9.84 25.95
N GLY A 182 2.27 9.82 24.75
CA GLY A 182 2.83 10.46 23.56
C GLY A 182 2.77 9.60 22.31
N GLN A 183 3.44 10.05 21.25
CA GLN A 183 3.52 9.34 19.98
C GLN A 183 4.82 8.55 19.90
N ILE A 184 4.72 7.28 19.54
CA ILE A 184 5.87 6.39 19.31
C ILE A 184 5.95 6.16 17.80
N GLU A 185 7.05 6.61 17.19
CA GLU A 185 7.35 6.31 15.80
C GLU A 185 8.05 4.96 15.71
N VAL A 186 7.48 4.06 14.90
CA VAL A 186 7.97 2.68 14.75
C VAL A 186 9.11 2.66 13.74
N SER A 187 10.23 2.05 14.11
CA SER A 187 11.40 1.95 13.23
C SER A 187 11.14 0.92 12.13
N LEU A 188 10.97 1.41 10.90
CA LEU A 188 10.72 0.56 9.74
C LEU A 188 12.05 -0.03 9.23
N VAL A 189 12.32 -1.29 9.55
CA VAL A 189 13.52 -1.99 9.07
C VAL A 189 13.47 -2.10 7.55
N GLY A 190 14.33 -1.33 6.88
CA GLY A 190 14.45 -1.31 5.42
C GLY A 190 13.72 -0.15 4.75
N ALA A 191 12.80 0.57 5.42
CA ALA A 191 12.36 1.86 4.90
C ALA A 191 13.58 2.77 4.89
N VAL A 192 14.03 3.16 3.70
CA VAL A 192 15.03 4.20 3.56
C VAL A 192 14.40 5.45 4.16
N SER A 193 14.77 5.76 5.40
CA SER A 193 14.39 6.99 6.06
C SER A 193 15.01 8.13 5.25
N SER A 194 14.27 8.66 4.27
CA SER A 194 14.63 9.86 3.53
C SER A 194 14.58 11.13 4.39
N ALA A 195 14.56 10.98 5.72
CA ALA A 195 14.42 12.04 6.72
C ALA A 195 15.78 12.56 7.23
N ASP A 196 16.92 12.11 6.68
CA ASP A 196 18.25 12.65 7.00
C ASP A 196 18.90 13.26 5.74
N ARG A 197 18.18 14.19 5.11
CA ARG A 197 18.76 15.19 4.22
C ARG A 197 18.38 16.56 4.79
N ASP A 198 19.23 17.02 5.69
CA ASP A 198 19.73 18.40 5.74
C ASP A 198 18.86 19.41 4.97
N GLN A 199 17.73 19.81 5.57
CA GLN A 199 16.96 20.99 5.17
C GLN A 199 17.50 22.20 5.95
N THR A 200 18.73 22.60 5.64
CA THR A 200 19.11 24.01 5.69
C THR A 200 18.80 24.63 4.34
N SER A 201 17.53 24.89 4.06
CA SER A 201 17.12 25.76 2.95
C SER A 201 15.79 26.42 3.28
N ASP A 202 15.93 27.60 3.84
CA ASP A 202 15.03 28.74 3.80
C ASP A 202 14.04 28.67 2.61
N SER A 203 12.77 28.37 2.91
CA SER A 203 11.67 28.51 1.96
C SER A 203 10.51 29.19 2.69
N ILE A 204 10.45 30.51 2.51
CA ILE A 204 9.31 31.35 2.89
C ILE A 204 8.13 30.94 2.00
N VAL A 205 7.07 30.42 2.59
CA VAL A 205 5.78 30.19 1.92
C VAL A 205 4.94 31.44 2.14
N ASP A 206 4.82 32.28 1.12
CA ASP A 206 3.77 33.30 1.06
C ASP A 206 2.42 32.60 0.91
N VAL A 207 1.58 32.70 1.96
CA VAL A 207 0.19 32.26 1.92
C VAL A 207 -0.66 33.51 1.78
N GLU A 208 -1.05 33.80 0.55
CA GLU A 208 -2.04 34.84 0.24
C GLU A 208 -3.44 34.27 0.55
N VAL A 209 -4.06 34.77 1.62
CA VAL A 209 -5.43 34.43 2.00
C VAL A 209 -6.35 35.43 1.31
N GLU A 210 -6.95 35.04 0.19
CA GLU A 210 -8.04 35.78 -0.42
C GLU A 210 -9.33 35.50 0.38
N VAL A 211 -9.76 36.50 1.14
CA VAL A 211 -11.04 36.49 1.86
C VAL A 211 -12.10 37.08 0.92
N LEU A 212 -13.09 36.27 0.56
CA LEU A 212 -14.34 36.71 -0.07
C LEU A 212 -15.29 37.29 0.98
#